data_AF-A0A4Q0B0X5-F1
#
_entry.id   AF-A0A4Q0B0X5-F1
#
_cell.length_a   1.000
_cell.length_b   1.000
_cell.length_c   1.000
_cell.angle_alpha   90.00
_cell.angle_beta   90.00
_cell.angle_gamma   90.00
#
_symmetry.space_group_name_H-M   'P 1'
#
loop_
_entity.id
_entity.type
_entity.pdbx_description
1 polymer ?
#
loop_
_entity_poly.entity_id
_entity_poly.type
_entity_poly.pdbx_seq_one_letter_code
_entity_poly.pdbx_strand_id
1 'polypeptide(L)'
;MKKYLLMALLLCNLNISFGQVMKFRSSIFSLKTKGTYGWTKWSEPTEVNILIVFDLDKNRITIYSKETQVYDIYQTYEKYTDSDGDDTFEYACVDANGLRCHVRWLKLNSQNGRLQVYVDYSDMMLMYNVKLLE
;
A
#
# COMPACT_ATOMS: atom_id res chain seq x y z
N MET A 1 10.08 41.27 -29.61
CA MET A 1 9.87 39.86 -30.03
C MET A 1 10.50 38.86 -29.05
N LYS A 2 11.80 38.94 -28.71
CA LYS A 2 12.45 38.03 -27.73
C LYS A 2 11.78 37.94 -26.35
N LYS A 3 11.23 39.05 -25.83
CA LYS A 3 10.58 39.10 -24.49
C LYS A 3 9.29 38.28 -24.41
N TYR A 4 8.55 38.15 -25.51
CA TYR A 4 7.32 37.36 -25.56
C TYR A 4 7.61 35.86 -25.76
N LEU A 5 8.78 35.52 -26.32
CA LEU A 5 9.23 34.14 -26.50
C LEU A 5 9.62 33.49 -25.16
N LEU A 6 10.23 34.24 -24.24
CA LEU A 6 10.48 33.76 -22.87
C LEU A 6 9.17 33.56 -22.09
N MET A 7 8.18 34.44 -22.31
CA MET A 7 6.88 34.34 -21.63
C MET A 7 6.08 33.12 -22.11
N ALA A 8 6.18 32.79 -23.41
CA ALA A 8 5.57 31.58 -23.98
C ALA A 8 6.23 30.29 -23.46
N LEU A 9 7.54 30.31 -23.18
CA LEU A 9 8.26 29.15 -22.67
C LEU A 9 7.96 28.84 -21.18
N LEU A 10 7.60 29.85 -20.37
CA LEU A 10 7.20 29.65 -18.98
C LEU A 10 5.80 29.03 -18.84
N LEU A 11 4.89 29.26 -19.79
CA LEU A 11 3.50 28.78 -19.72
C LEU A 11 3.35 27.27 -20.05
N CYS A 12 4.39 26.62 -20.58
CA CYS A 12 4.35 25.19 -20.95
C CYS A 12 4.77 24.21 -19.84
N ASN A 13 5.04 24.66 -18.61
CA ASN A 13 5.49 23.78 -17.52
C ASN A 13 4.38 23.34 -16.54
N LEU A 14 3.11 23.36 -16.96
CA LEU A 14 2.04 22.72 -16.21
C LEU A 14 2.14 21.19 -16.39
N ASN A 15 3.12 20.59 -15.71
CA ASN A 15 3.18 19.15 -15.54
C ASN A 15 2.05 18.75 -14.60
N ILE A 16 0.90 18.42 -15.17
CA ILE A 16 -0.16 17.71 -14.45
C ILE A 16 0.41 16.32 -14.17
N SER A 17 0.90 16.11 -12.95
CA SER A 17 1.29 14.79 -12.48
C SER A 17 0.02 13.97 -12.33
N PHE A 18 -0.23 13.05 -13.26
CA PHE A 18 -1.27 12.04 -13.09
C PHE A 18 -0.84 11.13 -11.93
N GLY A 19 -1.70 10.98 -10.92
CA GLY A 19 -1.48 9.97 -9.90
C GLY A 19 -1.56 8.58 -10.53
N GLN A 20 -0.83 7.66 -9.91
CA GLN A 20 -0.65 6.32 -10.45
C GLN A 20 -1.68 5.38 -9.80
N VAL A 21 -2.43 4.68 -10.63
CA VAL A 21 -3.27 3.54 -10.20
C VAL A 21 -2.48 2.26 -10.44
N MET A 22 -1.99 1.66 -9.36
CA MET A 22 -1.28 0.38 -9.40
C MET A 22 -2.23 -0.76 -9.03
N LYS A 23 -2.19 -1.86 -9.78
CA LYS A 23 -3.00 -3.04 -9.53
C LYS A 23 -2.09 -4.20 -9.19
N PHE A 24 -2.51 -5.01 -8.22
CA PHE A 24 -1.75 -6.15 -7.74
C PHE A 24 -2.66 -7.35 -7.60
N ARG A 25 -2.09 -8.53 -7.78
CA ARG A 25 -2.75 -9.80 -7.48
C ARG A 25 -2.09 -10.43 -6.27
N SER A 26 -2.89 -10.70 -5.25
CA SER A 26 -2.45 -11.50 -4.11
C SER A 26 -2.68 -12.98 -4.37
N SER A 27 -1.66 -13.79 -4.04
CA SER A 27 -1.70 -15.25 -4.14
C SER A 27 -1.69 -15.95 -2.78
N ILE A 28 -1.26 -15.27 -1.72
CA ILE A 28 -1.16 -15.82 -0.37
C ILE A 28 -1.68 -14.79 0.62
N PHE A 29 -2.49 -15.25 1.57
CA PHE A 29 -3.00 -14.48 2.70
C PHE A 29 -2.65 -15.17 4.03
N SER A 30 -2.34 -14.37 5.05
CA SER A 30 -2.24 -14.82 6.44
C SER A 30 -2.68 -13.70 7.37
N LEU A 31 -3.12 -14.06 8.58
CA LEU A 31 -3.49 -13.09 9.60
C LEU A 31 -2.93 -13.49 10.96
N LYS A 32 -2.80 -12.51 11.85
CA LYS A 32 -2.63 -12.75 13.28
C LYS A 32 -3.45 -11.73 14.07
N THR A 33 -3.85 -12.12 15.27
CA THR A 33 -4.64 -11.27 16.17
C THR A 33 -3.90 -11.05 17.48
N LYS A 34 -4.30 -10.04 18.23
CA LYS A 34 -3.77 -9.75 19.55
C LYS A 34 -4.75 -10.27 20.59
N GLY A 35 -4.36 -11.32 21.30
CA GLY A 35 -5.10 -11.84 22.44
C GLY A 35 -4.62 -11.23 23.76
N THR A 36 -5.11 -11.76 24.87
CA THR A 36 -4.75 -11.35 26.24
C THR A 36 -3.25 -11.47 26.52
N TYR A 37 -2.56 -12.43 25.90
CA TYR A 37 -1.14 -12.71 26.10
C TYR A 37 -0.23 -12.07 25.04
N GLY A 38 -0.77 -11.17 24.21
CA GLY A 38 -0.05 -10.54 23.10
C GLY A 38 -0.45 -11.12 21.73
N TRP A 39 0.42 -10.94 20.74
CA TRP A 39 0.17 -11.38 19.37
C TRP A 39 0.16 -12.91 19.26
N THR A 40 -0.82 -13.46 18.56
CA THR A 40 -0.82 -14.87 18.16
C THR A 40 0.29 -15.13 17.14
N LYS A 41 0.57 -16.42 16.90
CA LYS A 41 1.30 -16.82 15.69
C LYS A 41 0.49 -16.42 14.45
N TRP A 42 1.19 -16.22 13.34
CA TRP A 42 0.55 -16.12 12.03
C TRP A 42 -0.26 -17.39 11.74
N SER A 43 -1.43 -17.21 11.14
CA SER A 43 -2.22 -18.32 10.61
C SER A 43 -1.45 -19.02 9.50
N GLU A 44 -1.76 -20.29 9.27
CA GLU A 44 -1.24 -21.00 8.10
C GLU A 44 -1.54 -20.21 6.82
N PRO A 45 -0.56 -20.02 5.93
CA PRO A 45 -0.77 -19.31 4.67
C PRO A 45 -1.88 -19.96 3.85
N THR A 46 -2.85 -19.15 3.41
CA THR A 46 -3.96 -19.61 2.57
C THR A 46 -3.77 -19.09 1.16
N GLU A 47 -3.93 -19.97 0.16
CA GLU A 47 -3.93 -19.56 -1.25
C GLU A 47 -5.18 -18.72 -1.57
N VAL A 48 -4.96 -17.59 -2.22
CA VAL A 48 -6.03 -16.65 -2.57
C VAL A 48 -5.83 -16.13 -3.99
N ASN A 49 -6.87 -15.50 -4.52
CA ASN A 49 -6.81 -14.77 -5.78
C ASN A 49 -7.55 -13.45 -5.62
N ILE A 50 -6.86 -12.46 -5.06
CA ILE A 50 -7.46 -11.18 -4.64
C ILE A 50 -6.82 -10.05 -5.44
N LEU A 51 -7.65 -9.18 -6.00
CA LEU A 51 -7.20 -7.93 -6.60
C LEU A 51 -6.98 -6.90 -5.48
N ILE A 52 -5.82 -6.25 -5.50
CA ILE A 52 -5.51 -5.11 -4.65
C ILE A 52 -5.21 -3.92 -5.56
N VAL A 53 -5.85 -2.79 -5.30
CA VAL A 53 -5.67 -1.55 -6.07
C VAL A 53 -5.14 -0.48 -5.14
N PHE A 54 -4.02 0.12 -5.52
CA PHE A 54 -3.50 1.32 -4.91
C PHE A 54 -3.73 2.49 -5.86
N ASP A 55 -4.70 3.33 -5.53
CA ASP A 55 -5.11 4.50 -6.30
C ASP A 55 -4.58 5.77 -5.60
N LEU A 56 -3.42 6.25 -6.05
CA LEU A 56 -2.79 7.46 -5.50
C LEU A 56 -3.56 8.74 -5.89
N ASP A 57 -4.33 8.74 -6.99
CA ASP A 57 -5.19 9.87 -7.34
C ASP A 57 -6.28 10.08 -6.30
N LYS A 58 -6.84 8.98 -5.79
CA LYS A 58 -7.89 9.00 -4.76
C LYS A 58 -7.36 8.88 -3.33
N ASN A 59 -6.05 8.79 -3.13
CA ASN A 59 -5.43 8.45 -1.85
C ASN A 59 -6.11 7.23 -1.20
N ARG A 60 -6.34 6.17 -1.99
CA ARG A 60 -7.16 5.03 -1.58
C ARG A 60 -6.52 3.70 -1.92
N ILE A 61 -6.57 2.77 -0.97
CA ILE A 61 -6.21 1.37 -1.19
C ILE A 61 -7.47 0.53 -1.08
N THR A 62 -7.69 -0.37 -2.04
CA THR A 62 -8.86 -1.27 -2.05
C THR A 62 -8.41 -2.71 -2.21
N ILE A 63 -8.85 -3.58 -1.30
CA ILE A 63 -8.58 -5.02 -1.33
C ILE A 63 -9.91 -5.72 -1.61
N TYR A 64 -10.04 -6.28 -2.82
CA TYR A 64 -11.25 -7.00 -3.26
C TYR A 64 -11.25 -8.44 -2.74
N SER A 65 -11.17 -8.59 -1.41
CA SER A 65 -11.32 -9.88 -0.74
C SER A 65 -12.80 -10.31 -0.73
N LYS A 66 -13.15 -11.40 -0.01
CA LYS A 66 -14.56 -11.82 0.14
C LYS A 66 -15.45 -10.66 0.59
N GLU A 67 -14.95 -9.86 1.52
CA GLU A 67 -15.49 -8.55 1.84
C GLU A 67 -14.56 -7.48 1.28
N THR A 68 -15.10 -6.50 0.56
CA THR A 68 -14.26 -5.44 -0.02
C THR A 68 -13.79 -4.52 1.09
N GLN A 69 -12.47 -4.43 1.24
CA GLN A 69 -11.84 -3.56 2.23
C GLN A 69 -11.40 -2.27 1.52
N VAL A 70 -11.77 -1.13 2.08
CA VAL A 70 -11.44 0.21 1.53
C VAL A 70 -10.71 0.99 2.61
N TYR A 71 -9.57 1.55 2.24
CA TYR A 71 -8.67 2.29 3.12
C TYR A 71 -8.39 3.66 2.52
N ASP A 72 -8.88 4.70 3.19
CA ASP A 72 -8.61 6.10 2.84
C ASP A 72 -7.34 6.57 3.54
N ILE A 73 -6.33 6.96 2.76
CA ILE A 73 -5.04 7.40 3.24
C ILE A 73 -5.16 8.87 3.67
N TYR A 74 -4.82 9.16 4.93
CA TYR A 74 -4.76 10.53 5.45
C TYR A 74 -3.33 10.99 5.76
N GLN A 75 -2.37 10.07 5.81
CA GLN A 75 -0.96 10.38 6.02
C GLN A 75 -0.06 9.36 5.33
N THR A 76 0.99 9.86 4.65
CA THR A 76 2.06 9.03 4.08
C THR A 76 3.32 9.23 4.91
N TYR A 77 4.03 8.15 5.22
CA TYR A 77 5.33 8.19 5.90
C TYR A 77 6.47 8.11 4.90
N GLU A 78 7.66 8.55 5.32
CA GLU A 78 8.87 8.37 4.52
C GLU A 78 9.21 6.89 4.41
N LYS A 79 9.67 6.49 3.21
CA LYS A 79 10.21 5.15 2.98
C LYS A 79 11.39 4.94 3.94
N TYR A 80 11.41 3.79 4.61
CA TYR A 80 12.57 3.34 5.35
C TYR A 80 13.02 1.96 4.89
N THR A 81 14.30 1.66 5.13
CA THR A 81 14.91 0.36 4.83
C THR A 81 15.39 -0.23 6.15
N ASP A 82 15.03 -1.48 6.43
CA ASP A 82 15.44 -2.15 7.67
C ASP A 82 16.87 -2.71 7.59
N SER A 83 17.31 -3.36 8.68
CA SER A 83 18.66 -3.94 8.78
C SER A 83 18.93 -5.06 7.77
N ASP A 84 17.88 -5.70 7.26
CA ASP A 84 17.97 -6.80 6.31
C ASP A 84 17.93 -6.30 4.86
N GLY A 85 17.81 -4.98 4.68
CA GLY A 85 17.74 -4.32 3.38
C GLY A 85 16.34 -4.27 2.78
N ASP A 86 15.31 -4.61 3.57
CA ASP A 86 13.93 -4.64 3.09
C ASP A 86 13.31 -3.24 3.16
N ASP A 87 12.67 -2.84 2.07
CA ASP A 87 12.08 -1.52 1.92
C ASP A 87 10.63 -1.52 2.40
N THR A 88 10.25 -0.56 3.23
CA THR A 88 8.86 -0.36 3.68
C THR A 88 8.32 1.01 3.28
N PHE A 89 7.13 1.03 2.71
CA PHE A 89 6.31 2.22 2.47
C PHE A 89 5.05 2.14 3.31
N GLU A 90 4.82 3.13 4.16
CA GLU A 90 3.74 3.10 5.15
C GLU A 90 2.74 4.24 4.95
N TYR A 91 1.46 3.91 5.12
CA TYR A 91 0.34 4.82 4.96
C TYR A 91 -0.63 4.70 6.14
N ALA A 92 -0.88 5.80 6.85
CA ALA A 92 -1.92 5.85 7.86
C ALA A 92 -3.28 5.99 7.17
N CYS A 93 -4.21 5.12 7.53
CA CYS A 93 -5.49 4.97 6.85
C CYS A 93 -6.67 4.94 7.82
N VAL A 94 -7.86 5.26 7.29
CA VAL A 94 -9.15 5.01 7.91
C VAL A 94 -9.92 4.01 7.05
N ASP A 95 -10.47 2.97 7.65
CA ASP A 95 -11.28 1.98 6.93
C ASP A 95 -12.75 2.42 6.75
N ALA A 96 -13.53 1.61 6.04
CA ALA A 96 -14.94 1.89 5.79
C ALA A 96 -15.82 2.01 7.06
N ASN A 97 -15.36 1.49 8.19
CA ASN A 97 -16.04 1.58 9.49
C ASN A 97 -15.54 2.76 10.34
N GLY A 98 -14.61 3.57 9.83
CA GLY A 98 -14.00 4.67 10.57
C GLY A 98 -12.86 4.24 11.50
N LEU A 99 -12.41 2.98 11.45
CA LEU A 99 -11.30 2.49 12.27
C LEU A 99 -9.97 2.92 11.66
N ARG A 100 -9.02 3.29 12.52
CA ARG A 100 -7.66 3.63 12.09
C ARG A 100 -6.82 2.38 11.95
N CYS A 101 -6.04 2.33 10.87
CA CYS A 101 -5.08 1.28 10.59
C CYS A 101 -3.88 1.84 9.82
N HIS A 102 -2.83 1.03 9.67
CA HIS A 102 -1.70 1.33 8.81
C HIS A 102 -1.64 0.31 7.69
N VAL A 103 -1.49 0.77 6.44
CA VAL A 103 -1.21 -0.11 5.31
C VAL A 103 0.28 0.01 4.98
N ARG A 104 1.01 -1.09 5.05
CA ARG A 104 2.44 -1.15 4.75
C ARG A 104 2.71 -1.99 3.53
N TRP A 105 3.44 -1.42 2.57
CA TRP A 105 3.94 -2.10 1.39
C TRP A 105 5.41 -2.42 1.61
N LEU A 106 5.74 -3.70 1.60
CA LEU A 106 7.10 -4.18 1.81
C LEU A 106 7.64 -4.74 0.51
N LYS A 107 8.87 -4.36 0.17
CA LYS A 107 9.69 -5.04 -0.83
C LYS A 107 10.82 -5.74 -0.08
N LEU A 108 10.65 -7.05 0.05
CA LEU A 108 11.60 -7.92 0.74
C LEU A 108 12.79 -8.20 -0.18
N ASN A 109 13.74 -7.27 -0.25
CA ASN A 109 14.97 -7.41 -1.03
C ASN A 109 15.82 -8.60 -0.53
N SER A 110 15.78 -8.88 0.78
CA SER A 110 16.35 -10.07 1.42
C SER A 110 15.76 -11.39 0.86
N GLN A 111 14.59 -11.32 0.23
CA GLN A 111 13.84 -12.47 -0.30
C GLN A 111 13.50 -12.28 -1.79
N ASN A 112 14.51 -11.95 -2.59
CA ASN A 112 14.41 -11.79 -4.05
C ASN A 112 13.38 -10.74 -4.50
N GLY A 113 13.22 -9.67 -3.72
CA GLY A 113 12.30 -8.58 -4.03
C GLY A 113 10.82 -8.94 -3.90
N ARG A 114 10.48 -9.97 -3.12
CA ARG A 114 9.08 -10.37 -2.89
C ARG A 114 8.28 -9.19 -2.33
N LEU A 115 7.13 -8.92 -2.91
CA LEU A 115 6.23 -7.86 -2.46
C LEU A 115 5.21 -8.39 -1.47
N GLN A 116 4.99 -7.64 -0.40
CA GLN A 116 3.96 -7.91 0.59
C GLN A 116 3.16 -6.65 0.91
N VAL A 117 1.89 -6.84 1.27
CA VAL A 117 1.02 -5.78 1.80
C VAL A 117 0.55 -6.22 3.17
N TYR A 118 0.71 -5.35 4.15
CA TYR A 118 0.18 -5.52 5.49
C TYR A 118 -0.93 -4.51 5.75
N VAL A 119 -1.98 -4.95 6.43
CA VAL A 119 -2.97 -4.05 7.04
C VAL A 119 -2.92 -4.26 8.55
N ASP A 120 -2.44 -3.25 9.26
CA ASP A 120 -2.18 -3.30 10.69
C ASP A 120 -3.23 -2.48 11.45
N TYR A 121 -4.09 -3.17 12.16
CA TYR A 121 -4.95 -2.63 13.21
C TYR A 121 -4.27 -2.80 14.59
N SER A 122 -4.86 -2.19 15.62
CA SER A 122 -4.33 -2.30 17.00
C SER A 122 -4.30 -3.73 17.55
N ASP A 123 -5.18 -4.58 17.05
CA ASP A 123 -5.45 -5.94 17.55
C ASP A 123 -5.47 -7.01 16.44
N MET A 124 -5.23 -6.63 15.19
CA MET A 124 -5.23 -7.54 14.04
C MET A 124 -4.21 -7.08 13.00
N MET A 125 -3.49 -8.03 12.41
CA MET A 125 -2.63 -7.78 11.25
C MET A 125 -2.98 -8.75 10.14
N LEU A 126 -3.19 -8.22 8.94
CA LEU A 126 -3.41 -8.97 7.72
C LEU A 126 -2.15 -8.89 6.87
N MET A 127 -1.76 -9.98 6.21
CA MET A 127 -0.62 -10.02 5.30
C MET A 127 -1.03 -10.66 3.98
N TYR A 128 -0.62 -10.02 2.89
CA TYR A 128 -0.82 -10.49 1.52
C TYR A 128 0.53 -10.56 0.81
N ASN A 129 0.91 -11.73 0.26
CA ASN A 129 1.95 -11.74 -0.78
C ASN A 129 1.30 -11.28 -2.08
N VAL A 130 1.95 -10.36 -2.78
CA VAL A 130 1.40 -9.73 -3.98
C VAL A 130 2.39 -9.76 -5.13
N LYS A 131 1.85 -9.65 -6.35
CA LYS A 131 2.59 -9.34 -7.56
C LYS A 131 1.91 -8.18 -8.27
N LEU A 132 2.71 -7.28 -8.83
CA LEU A 132 2.19 -6.21 -9.68
C LEU A 132 1.51 -6.83 -10.91
N LEU A 133 0.37 -6.28 -11.29
CA LEU A 133 -0.32 -6.57 -12.54
C LEU A 133 0.06 -5.47 -13.55
N GLU A 134 0.63 -5.90 -14.67
CA GLU A 134 0.93 -5.05 -15.84
C GLU A 134 -0.34 -4.72 -16.63
#